data_AF-A0A971TQU5-F1
#
_entry.id   AF-A0A971TQU5-F1
#
_cell.length_a   1.000
_cell.length_b   1.000
_cell.length_c   1.000
_cell.angle_alpha   90.00
_cell.angle_beta   90.00
_cell.angle_gamma   90.00
#
_symmetry.space_group_name_H-M   'P 1'
#
loop_
_entity.id
_entity.type
_entity.pdbx_description
1 polymer ?
#
loop_
_entity_poly.entity_id
_entity_poly.type
_entity_poly.pdbx_seq_one_letter_code
_entity_poly.pdbx_strand_id
1 'polypeptide(L)'
;MSANRSILICQCAERNLLEPADLEKLAGLEQAIVIPDLCRAAQERDPVLAEIAQSDHAEIHACHARAVRSLFAYSGNPLPSSATVQNHRRSGSVPPAEATPEGKPPAWYPVIDFDRCSRCGQCFEFCLFGVYEKDADGRIRVANPTSCKNNCPACARICPEAAIIFPKSAETPINGAEIDDEAAVRANIKINVDEILGDDVYAALKARKEKRRSLLNRKKIDRALEERRKCSGDRP
;
A
#
# COMPACT_ATOMS: atom_id res chain seq x y z
N MET A 1 7.32 -5.36 37.22
CA MET A 1 7.56 -4.57 35.98
C MET A 1 6.18 -4.27 35.42
N SER A 2 5.79 -3.00 35.34
CA SER A 2 4.51 -2.63 34.72
C SER A 2 4.62 -2.91 33.23
N ALA A 3 3.64 -3.60 32.63
CA ALA A 3 3.65 -3.87 31.20
C ALA A 3 3.66 -2.54 30.44
N ASN A 4 4.55 -2.38 29.45
CA ASN A 4 4.62 -1.18 28.64
C ASN A 4 3.48 -1.19 27.61
N ARG A 5 2.54 -0.26 27.74
CA ARG A 5 1.37 -0.14 26.87
C ARG A 5 1.51 1.11 26.01
N SER A 6 1.39 0.96 24.70
CA SER A 6 1.49 2.07 23.76
C SER A 6 0.22 2.19 22.92
N ILE A 7 -0.27 3.42 22.76
CA ILE A 7 -1.46 3.72 21.97
C ILE A 7 -1.02 4.56 20.77
N LEU A 8 -1.24 4.08 19.55
CA LEU A 8 -0.97 4.83 18.32
C LEU A 8 -2.27 5.26 17.66
N ILE A 9 -2.41 6.55 17.37
CA ILE A 9 -3.58 7.10 16.68
C ILE A 9 -3.14 7.69 15.34
N CYS A 10 -3.64 7.12 14.26
CA CYS A 10 -3.44 7.62 12.91
C CYS A 10 -4.59 8.56 12.53
N GLN A 11 -4.32 9.86 12.40
CA GLN A 11 -5.32 10.85 11.98
C GLN A 11 -5.83 10.61 10.55
N CYS A 12 -5.02 9.94 9.73
CA CYS A 12 -5.25 9.77 8.30
C CYS A 12 -5.54 11.13 7.64
N ALA A 13 -4.68 12.12 7.90
CA ALA A 13 -4.84 13.50 7.46
C ALA A 13 -5.03 13.66 5.93
N GLU A 14 -4.59 12.68 5.14
CA GLU A 14 -4.78 12.68 3.68
C GLU A 14 -6.16 12.18 3.21
N ARG A 15 -6.97 11.56 4.09
CA ARG A 15 -8.32 11.03 3.78
C ARG A 15 -9.39 11.41 4.83
N ASN A 16 -9.00 12.03 5.94
CA ASN A 16 -9.87 12.43 7.06
C ASN A 16 -10.75 11.28 7.59
N LEU A 17 -10.13 10.14 7.89
CA LEU A 17 -10.86 8.94 8.34
C LEU A 17 -11.29 9.01 9.80
N LEU A 18 -10.56 9.76 10.64
CA LEU A 18 -10.95 10.03 12.02
C LEU A 18 -11.66 11.37 12.11
N GLU A 19 -12.77 11.41 12.83
CA GLU A 19 -13.48 12.67 13.01
C GLU A 19 -12.93 13.47 14.18
N PRO A 20 -12.98 14.81 14.11
CA PRO A 20 -12.32 15.66 15.10
C PRO A 20 -12.73 15.32 16.55
N ALA A 21 -14.01 15.01 16.78
CA ALA A 21 -14.51 14.65 18.11
C ALA A 21 -13.98 13.29 18.61
N ASP A 22 -13.73 12.33 17.71
CA ASP A 22 -13.14 11.04 18.07
C ASP A 22 -11.64 11.20 18.30
N LEU A 23 -10.97 12.01 17.47
CA LEU A 23 -9.55 12.33 17.63
C LEU A 23 -9.27 13.02 18.98
N GLU A 24 -10.08 14.00 19.37
CA GLU A 24 -9.92 14.71 20.65
C GLU A 24 -10.03 13.75 21.84
N LYS A 25 -11.00 12.83 21.82
CA LYS A 25 -11.16 11.80 22.86
C LYS A 25 -9.97 10.85 22.91
N LEU A 26 -9.52 10.38 21.75
CA LEU A 26 -8.40 9.42 21.67
C LEU A 26 -7.07 10.08 22.06
N ALA A 27 -6.83 11.31 21.65
CA ALA A 27 -5.62 12.07 21.99
C ALA A 27 -5.52 12.38 23.50
N GLY A 28 -6.64 12.35 24.23
CA GLY A 28 -6.68 12.49 25.69
C GLY A 28 -6.31 11.23 26.47
N LEU A 29 -6.08 10.09 25.79
CA LEU A 29 -5.64 8.86 26.45
C LEU A 29 -4.18 8.99 26.92
N GLU A 30 -3.87 8.48 28.11
CA GLU A 30 -2.48 8.44 28.60
C GLU A 30 -1.61 7.62 27.63
N GLN A 31 -0.41 8.13 27.33
CA GLN A 31 0.57 7.49 26.44
C GLN A 31 0.08 7.33 24.98
N ALA A 32 -0.89 8.16 24.55
CA ALA A 32 -1.30 8.27 23.17
C ALA A 32 -0.25 9.00 22.32
N ILE A 33 0.24 8.32 21.29
CA ILE A 33 1.08 8.89 20.25
C ILE A 33 0.20 9.13 19.03
N VAL A 34 0.07 10.39 18.65
CA VAL A 34 -0.77 10.80 17.52
C VAL A 34 0.11 11.12 16.32
N ILE A 35 -0.11 10.44 15.19
CA ILE A 35 0.61 10.66 13.94
C ILE A 35 -0.34 11.15 12.83
N PRO A 36 0.13 11.99 11.89
CA PRO A 36 -0.70 12.49 10.80
C PRO A 36 -1.22 11.37 9.88
N ASP A 37 -0.35 10.45 9.46
CA ASP A 37 -0.72 9.39 8.53
C ASP A 37 0.20 8.16 8.67
N LEU A 38 -0.39 7.01 8.97
CA LEU A 38 0.35 5.75 9.12
C LEU A 38 0.98 5.29 7.79
N CYS A 39 0.36 5.59 6.64
CA CYS A 39 0.93 5.22 5.34
C CYS A 39 2.20 6.03 5.07
N ARG A 40 2.21 7.33 5.44
CA ARG A 40 3.42 8.15 5.38
C ARG A 40 4.51 7.63 6.32
N ALA A 41 4.17 7.42 7.59
CA ALA A 41 5.11 6.93 8.59
C ALA A 41 5.77 5.61 8.17
N ALA A 42 4.98 4.68 7.61
CA ALA A 42 5.52 3.41 7.10
C ALA A 42 6.39 3.58 5.85
N GLN A 43 6.04 4.50 4.95
CA GLN A 43 6.85 4.83 3.76
C GLN A 43 8.22 5.38 4.14
N GLU A 44 8.26 6.23 5.17
CA GLU A 44 9.46 6.92 5.65
C GLU A 44 10.23 6.10 6.70
N ARG A 45 9.70 4.95 7.12
CA ARG A 45 10.22 4.10 8.20
C ARG A 45 10.41 4.89 9.50
N ASP A 46 9.39 5.67 9.85
CA ASP A 46 9.39 6.50 11.05
C ASP A 46 9.72 5.66 12.31
N PRO A 47 10.70 6.07 13.14
CA PRO A 47 11.08 5.36 14.36
C PRO A 47 9.93 5.06 15.32
N VAL A 48 8.86 5.86 15.30
CA VAL A 48 7.66 5.63 16.11
C VAL A 48 7.07 4.24 15.88
N LEU A 49 7.18 3.70 14.68
CA LEU A 49 6.65 2.37 14.36
C LEU A 49 7.43 1.25 15.09
N ALA A 50 8.74 1.45 15.29
CA ALA A 50 9.56 0.51 16.05
C ALA A 50 9.21 0.56 17.55
N GLU A 51 9.00 1.77 18.09
CA GLU A 51 8.58 1.97 19.48
C GLU A 51 7.24 1.26 19.76
N ILE A 52 6.24 1.47 18.91
CA ILE A 52 4.93 0.83 19.05
C ILE A 52 5.03 -0.70 18.94
N ALA A 53 5.79 -1.21 17.95
CA ALA A 53 5.91 -2.65 17.72
C ALA A 53 6.66 -3.40 18.84
N GLN A 54 7.47 -2.70 19.63
CA GLN A 54 8.23 -3.26 20.75
C GLN A 54 7.49 -3.21 22.09
N SER A 55 6.32 -2.58 22.15
CA SER A 55 5.48 -2.54 23.36
C SER A 55 4.88 -3.90 23.70
N ASP A 56 4.64 -4.18 24.99
CA ASP A 56 3.98 -5.42 25.43
C ASP A 56 2.53 -5.48 24.92
N HIS A 57 1.87 -4.32 24.93
CA HIS A 57 0.52 -4.11 24.47
C HIS A 57 0.43 -2.86 23.58
N ALA A 58 0.36 -3.08 22.26
CA ALA A 58 0.10 -2.04 21.28
C ALA A 58 -1.40 -1.96 20.96
N GLU A 59 -1.99 -0.78 21.12
CA GLU A 59 -3.35 -0.47 20.66
C GLU A 59 -3.28 0.57 19.54
N ILE A 60 -3.77 0.20 18.35
CA ILE A 60 -3.68 1.05 17.15
C ILE A 60 -5.08 1.50 16.73
N HIS A 61 -5.32 2.80 16.74
CA HIS A 61 -6.50 3.45 16.20
C HIS A 61 -6.20 3.96 14.79
N ALA A 62 -6.64 3.22 13.75
CA ALA A 62 -6.33 3.54 12.36
C ALA A 62 -7.41 3.01 11.39
N CYS A 63 -6.98 2.48 10.25
CA CYS A 63 -7.84 1.84 9.25
C CYS A 63 -7.97 0.32 9.51
N HIS A 64 -8.26 -0.47 8.47
CA HIS A 64 -8.47 -1.91 8.60
C HIS A 64 -7.23 -2.66 9.10
N ALA A 65 -7.45 -3.71 9.89
CA ALA A 65 -6.39 -4.48 10.56
C ALA A 65 -5.36 -5.06 9.58
N ARG A 66 -5.79 -5.65 8.45
CA ARG A 66 -4.87 -6.18 7.44
C ARG A 66 -3.97 -5.10 6.85
N ALA A 67 -4.51 -3.90 6.59
CA ALA A 67 -3.73 -2.77 6.10
C ALA A 67 -2.70 -2.30 7.14
N VAL A 68 -3.12 -2.14 8.40
CA VAL A 68 -2.25 -1.72 9.51
C VAL A 68 -1.10 -2.72 9.69
N ARG A 69 -1.40 -4.02 9.83
CA ARG A 69 -0.37 -5.05 9.99
C ARG A 69 0.60 -5.09 8.81
N SER A 70 0.09 -4.96 7.58
CA SER A 70 0.91 -4.94 6.37
C SER A 70 1.80 -3.69 6.28
N LEU A 71 1.34 -2.53 6.76
CA LEU A 71 2.13 -1.29 6.83
C LEU A 71 3.29 -1.41 7.83
N PHE A 72 3.02 -1.96 9.01
CA PHE A 72 4.04 -2.24 10.03
C PHE A 72 5.07 -3.29 9.54
N ALA A 73 4.61 -4.37 8.90
CA ALA A 73 5.51 -5.33 8.28
C ALA A 73 6.37 -4.71 7.17
N TYR A 74 5.77 -3.85 6.34
CA TYR A 74 6.47 -3.12 5.27
C TYR A 74 7.55 -2.17 5.82
N SER A 75 7.29 -1.47 6.93
CA SER A 75 8.28 -0.58 7.56
C SER A 75 9.45 -1.34 8.20
N GLY A 76 9.33 -2.66 8.38
CA GLY A 76 10.31 -3.53 9.03
C GLY A 76 10.01 -3.78 10.51
N ASN A 77 8.85 -3.36 11.00
CA ASN A 77 8.46 -3.44 12.41
C ASN A 77 7.12 -4.18 12.54
N PRO A 78 7.03 -5.48 12.21
CA PRO A 78 5.77 -6.20 12.25
C PRO A 78 5.15 -6.14 13.66
N LEU A 79 3.83 -5.88 13.73
CA LEU A 79 3.11 -5.85 14.99
C LEU A 79 3.05 -7.26 15.61
N PRO A 80 3.15 -7.38 16.95
CA PRO A 80 2.94 -8.64 17.63
C PRO A 80 1.47 -9.10 17.49
N SER A 81 1.24 -10.39 17.76
CA SER A 81 -0.12 -10.96 17.77
C SER A 81 -0.99 -10.39 18.89
N SER A 82 -0.38 -9.89 19.98
CA SER A 82 -1.05 -9.20 21.08
C SER A 82 -1.56 -7.81 20.72
N ALA A 83 -1.09 -7.23 19.61
CA ALA A 83 -1.52 -5.89 19.19
C ALA A 83 -2.98 -5.88 18.75
N THR A 84 -3.74 -4.90 19.23
CA THR A 84 -5.13 -4.65 18.84
C THR A 84 -5.20 -3.54 17.81
N VAL A 85 -6.04 -3.69 16.79
CA VAL A 85 -6.27 -2.66 15.77
C VAL A 85 -7.75 -2.31 15.77
N GLN A 86 -8.06 -1.07 16.14
CA GLN A 86 -9.38 -0.49 16.05
C GLN A 86 -9.53 0.21 14.70
N ASN A 87 -10.42 -0.32 13.86
CA ASN A 87 -10.74 0.28 12.57
C ASN A 87 -11.75 1.43 12.76
N HIS A 88 -11.35 2.65 12.39
CA HIS A 88 -12.21 3.84 12.45
C HIS A 88 -12.77 4.24 11.09
N ARG A 89 -12.50 3.46 10.04
CA ARG A 89 -13.03 3.77 8.73
C ARG A 89 -14.55 3.59 8.71
N ARG A 90 -15.26 4.68 8.42
CA ARG A 90 -16.70 4.68 8.22
C ARG A 90 -17.06 4.04 6.88
N SER A 91 -18.16 3.29 6.84
CA SER A 91 -18.78 2.85 5.59
C SER A 91 -19.29 4.08 4.83
N GLY A 92 -18.74 4.35 3.65
CA GLY A 92 -19.10 5.52 2.85
C GLY A 92 -18.04 5.90 1.81
N SER A 93 -18.30 6.97 1.07
CA SER A 93 -17.38 7.53 0.09
C SER A 93 -16.13 8.05 0.78
N VAL A 94 -14.98 7.42 0.52
CA VAL A 94 -13.68 7.97 0.93
C VAL A 94 -13.42 9.22 0.08
N PRO A 95 -13.22 10.41 0.70
CA PRO A 95 -12.85 11.61 -0.03
C PRO A 95 -11.62 11.33 -0.88
N PRO A 96 -11.47 11.90 -2.09
CA PRO A 96 -10.25 11.77 -2.89
C PRO A 96 -9.00 12.06 -2.03
N ALA A 97 -7.88 11.38 -2.30
CA ALA A 97 -6.64 11.69 -1.59
C ALA A 97 -6.25 13.11 -1.96
N GLU A 98 -6.34 14.03 -1.01
CA GLU A 98 -5.91 15.41 -1.20
C GLU A 98 -4.40 15.49 -1.02
N ALA A 99 -3.78 16.48 -1.68
CA ALA A 99 -2.40 16.82 -1.38
C ALA A 99 -2.33 17.29 0.07
N THR A 100 -1.31 16.81 0.81
CA THR A 100 -1.07 17.28 2.18
C THR A 100 -0.90 18.81 2.21
N PRO A 101 -1.18 19.47 3.36
CA PRO A 101 -0.92 20.91 3.54
C PRO A 101 0.51 21.33 3.19
N GLU A 102 1.46 20.38 3.25
CA GLU A 102 2.88 20.56 2.93
C GLU A 102 3.21 20.44 1.42
N GLY A 103 2.21 20.25 0.55
CA GLY A 103 2.42 20.10 -0.90
C GLY A 103 3.04 18.77 -1.33
N LYS A 104 3.20 17.80 -0.41
CA LYS A 104 3.69 16.45 -0.72
C LYS A 104 2.57 15.62 -1.36
N PRO A 105 2.89 14.81 -2.39
CA PRO A 105 1.92 13.90 -3.00
C PRO A 105 1.47 12.86 -1.96
N PRO A 106 0.20 12.42 -1.98
CA PRO A 106 -0.32 11.48 -1.00
C PRO A 106 0.48 10.17 -0.99
N ALA A 107 0.56 9.52 0.17
CA ALA A 107 1.30 8.27 0.36
C ALA A 107 0.53 7.08 -0.27
N TRP A 108 0.39 7.11 -1.60
CA TRP A 108 -0.28 6.08 -2.40
C TRP A 108 0.71 5.03 -2.87
N TYR A 109 0.66 3.85 -2.26
CA TYR A 109 1.47 2.69 -2.65
C TYR A 109 0.82 1.40 -2.13
N PRO A 110 1.13 0.24 -2.74
CA PRO A 110 0.68 -1.04 -2.23
C PRO A 110 1.49 -1.48 -1.01
N VAL A 111 0.89 -2.26 -0.13
CA VAL A 111 1.55 -3.14 0.84
C VAL A 111 1.09 -4.58 0.62
N ILE A 112 1.83 -5.55 1.13
CA ILE A 112 1.57 -6.97 0.90
C ILE A 112 1.17 -7.63 2.21
N ASP A 113 0.00 -8.24 2.20
CA ASP A 113 -0.48 -9.16 3.21
C ASP A 113 0.21 -10.52 3.03
N PHE A 114 1.29 -10.73 3.79
CA PHE A 114 2.11 -11.93 3.64
C PHE A 114 1.45 -13.21 4.18
N ASP A 115 0.41 -13.09 5.01
CA ASP A 115 -0.36 -14.25 5.48
C ASP A 115 -1.20 -14.85 4.35
N ARG A 116 -1.55 -14.05 3.34
CA ARG A 116 -2.32 -14.47 2.16
C ARG A 116 -1.48 -14.65 0.90
N CYS A 117 -0.31 -14.02 0.82
CA CYS A 117 0.51 -14.03 -0.40
C CYS A 117 1.09 -15.42 -0.73
N SER A 118 0.59 -16.04 -1.82
CA SER A 118 1.12 -17.31 -2.36
C SER A 118 2.43 -17.18 -3.15
N ARG A 119 3.03 -15.98 -3.20
CA ARG A 119 4.27 -15.68 -3.95
C ARG A 119 4.19 -15.98 -5.45
N CYS A 120 2.99 -15.90 -6.04
CA CYS A 120 2.75 -16.19 -7.45
C CYS A 120 3.47 -15.24 -8.44
N GLY A 121 3.86 -14.04 -7.98
CA GLY A 121 4.62 -13.07 -8.78
C GLY A 121 3.80 -12.25 -9.79
N GLN A 122 2.48 -12.43 -9.87
CA GLN A 122 1.65 -11.73 -10.85
C GLN A 122 1.68 -10.19 -10.67
N CYS A 123 1.68 -9.70 -9.43
CA CYS A 123 1.79 -8.27 -9.14
C CYS A 123 3.10 -7.65 -9.66
N PHE A 124 4.20 -8.40 -9.57
CA PHE A 124 5.53 -7.99 -10.06
C PHE A 124 5.56 -7.93 -11.59
N GLU A 125 5.08 -8.95 -12.29
CA GLU A 125 5.05 -8.97 -13.77
C GLU A 125 4.05 -7.97 -14.35
N PHE A 126 2.95 -7.71 -13.66
CA PHE A 126 1.92 -6.76 -14.11
C PHE A 126 2.35 -5.30 -13.93
N CYS A 127 3.07 -4.98 -12.86
CA CYS A 127 3.41 -3.58 -12.55
C CYS A 127 4.44 -3.02 -13.55
N LEU A 128 4.02 -2.03 -14.33
CA LEU A 128 4.91 -1.38 -15.31
C LEU A 128 5.76 -0.27 -14.72
N PHE A 129 5.52 0.09 -13.46
CA PHE A 129 6.14 1.25 -12.81
C PHE A 129 7.31 0.89 -11.90
N GLY A 130 7.73 -0.38 -11.84
CA GLY A 130 8.90 -0.78 -11.05
C GLY A 130 8.71 -0.71 -9.53
N VAL A 131 7.47 -0.78 -9.05
CA VAL A 131 7.14 -0.73 -7.62
C VAL A 131 7.70 -1.93 -6.85
N TYR A 132 7.72 -3.10 -7.48
CA TYR A 132 8.05 -4.37 -6.85
C TYR A 132 9.45 -4.86 -7.21
N GLU A 133 10.06 -5.61 -6.29
CA GLU A 133 11.24 -6.45 -6.51
C GLU A 133 10.95 -7.89 -6.08
N LYS A 134 11.69 -8.83 -6.68
CA LYS A 134 11.67 -10.24 -6.31
C LYS A 134 13.01 -10.59 -5.67
N ASP A 135 12.98 -11.14 -4.46
CA ASP A 135 14.19 -11.60 -3.78
C ASP A 135 14.65 -12.99 -4.27
N ALA A 136 15.76 -13.48 -3.70
CA ALA A 136 16.35 -14.77 -4.06
C ALA A 136 15.42 -15.97 -3.77
N ASP A 137 14.57 -15.86 -2.75
CA ASP A 137 13.59 -16.87 -2.35
C ASP A 137 12.29 -16.76 -3.15
N GLY A 138 12.25 -15.86 -4.13
CA GLY A 138 11.11 -15.59 -4.97
C GLY A 138 9.98 -14.83 -4.30
N ARG A 139 10.19 -14.26 -3.11
CA ARG A 139 9.22 -13.40 -2.45
C ARG A 139 9.19 -12.05 -3.14
N ILE A 140 7.99 -11.53 -3.33
CA ILE A 140 7.77 -10.20 -3.87
C ILE A 140 7.73 -9.21 -2.71
N ARG A 141 8.45 -8.10 -2.85
CA ARG A 141 8.41 -6.96 -1.92
C ARG A 141 8.12 -5.67 -2.67
N VAL A 142 7.54 -4.70 -1.97
CA VAL A 142 7.41 -3.33 -2.45
C VAL A 142 8.75 -2.64 -2.19
N ALA A 143 9.49 -2.32 -3.25
CA ALA A 143 10.82 -1.72 -3.14
C ALA A 143 10.81 -0.22 -3.45
N ASN A 144 9.97 0.20 -4.42
CA ASN A 144 9.90 1.58 -4.88
C ASN A 144 8.46 2.12 -4.73
N PRO A 145 7.98 2.37 -3.50
CA PRO A 145 6.60 2.80 -3.24
C PRO A 145 6.25 4.10 -3.99
N THR A 146 7.19 5.03 -4.10
CA THR A 146 7.03 6.33 -4.77
C THR A 146 6.89 6.23 -6.28
N SER A 147 7.22 5.07 -6.88
CA SER A 147 7.03 4.84 -8.31
C SER A 147 5.60 4.40 -8.63
N CYS A 148 4.76 4.12 -7.62
CA CYS A 148 3.38 3.76 -7.85
C CYS A 148 2.61 4.91 -8.53
N LYS A 149 1.88 4.62 -9.59
CA LYS A 149 0.99 5.60 -10.21
C LYS A 149 -0.16 5.92 -9.24
N ASN A 150 -0.27 7.17 -8.82
CA ASN A 150 -1.34 7.64 -7.95
C ASN A 150 -2.72 7.16 -8.43
N ASN A 151 -3.52 6.68 -7.48
CA ASN A 151 -4.88 6.15 -7.68
C ASN A 151 -4.99 4.94 -8.64
N CYS A 152 -3.90 4.20 -8.87
CA CYS A 152 -3.91 2.95 -9.64
C CYS A 152 -3.78 1.72 -8.73
N PRO A 153 -4.89 1.02 -8.40
CA PRO A 153 -4.87 -0.23 -7.63
C PRO A 153 -4.86 -1.48 -8.51
N ALA A 154 -4.51 -1.37 -9.80
CA ALA A 154 -4.73 -2.44 -10.78
C ALA A 154 -4.01 -3.77 -10.44
N CYS A 155 -2.83 -3.71 -9.82
CA CYS A 155 -2.13 -4.92 -9.36
C CYS A 155 -2.86 -5.67 -8.23
N ALA A 156 -3.73 -5.00 -7.47
CA ALA A 156 -4.57 -5.65 -6.46
C ALA A 156 -5.75 -6.41 -7.08
N ARG A 157 -6.31 -5.90 -8.19
CA ARG A 157 -7.45 -6.53 -8.88
C ARG A 157 -7.11 -7.86 -9.57
N ILE A 158 -5.83 -8.10 -9.84
CA ILE A 158 -5.34 -9.33 -10.45
C ILE A 158 -4.73 -10.31 -9.44
N CYS A 159 -4.61 -9.94 -8.17
CA CYS A 159 -3.99 -10.81 -7.17
C CYS A 159 -4.96 -11.94 -6.82
N PRO A 160 -4.67 -13.22 -7.14
CA PRO A 160 -5.60 -14.33 -6.94
C PRO A 160 -5.91 -14.57 -5.46
N GLU A 161 -4.96 -14.23 -4.60
CA GLU A 161 -5.09 -14.31 -3.16
C GLU A 161 -5.49 -12.98 -2.53
N ALA A 162 -5.94 -11.96 -3.26
CA ALA A 162 -6.29 -10.62 -2.71
C ALA A 162 -5.31 -10.06 -1.65
N ALA A 163 -4.02 -10.33 -1.83
CA ALA A 163 -2.95 -10.06 -0.85
C ALA A 163 -2.33 -8.67 -1.02
N ILE A 164 -2.56 -8.01 -2.16
CA ILE A 164 -2.07 -6.65 -2.40
C ILE A 164 -3.09 -5.65 -1.85
N ILE A 165 -2.66 -4.82 -0.91
CA ILE A 165 -3.49 -3.85 -0.21
C ILE A 165 -3.05 -2.44 -0.58
N PHE A 166 -4.01 -1.57 -0.92
CA PHE A 166 -3.83 -0.12 -0.99
C PHE A 166 -4.64 0.52 0.13
N PRO A 167 -4.03 0.86 1.29
CA PRO A 167 -4.78 1.33 2.46
C PRO A 167 -5.67 2.55 2.19
N LYS A 168 -5.24 3.41 1.26
CA LYS A 168 -5.98 4.61 0.84
C LYS A 168 -7.02 4.35 -0.25
N SER A 169 -7.18 3.13 -0.74
CA SER A 169 -8.20 2.81 -1.76
C SER A 169 -9.60 2.89 -1.17
N ALA A 170 -10.58 3.36 -1.96
CA ALA A 170 -11.99 3.27 -1.57
C ALA A 170 -12.53 1.82 -1.69
N GLU A 171 -11.97 1.03 -2.60
CA GLU A 171 -12.46 -0.30 -2.97
C GLU A 171 -12.17 -1.36 -1.91
N THR A 172 -13.19 -2.09 -1.48
CA THR A 172 -13.08 -3.29 -0.64
C THR A 172 -12.97 -4.53 -1.54
N PRO A 173 -12.11 -5.52 -1.23
CA PRO A 173 -11.19 -5.61 -0.09
C PRO A 173 -9.78 -5.05 -0.36
N ILE A 174 -9.55 -4.39 -1.49
CA ILE A 174 -8.25 -3.81 -1.89
C ILE A 174 -7.69 -2.88 -0.81
N ASN A 175 -8.59 -2.21 -0.09
CA ASN A 175 -8.26 -1.29 0.99
C ASN A 175 -7.83 -1.96 2.31
N GLY A 176 -7.76 -3.28 2.36
CA GLY A 176 -7.38 -4.06 3.53
C GLY A 176 -8.53 -4.40 4.46
N ALA A 177 -9.78 -4.16 4.07
CA ALA A 177 -10.94 -4.69 4.77
C ALA A 177 -10.88 -6.22 4.86
N GLU A 178 -11.55 -6.76 5.87
CA GLU A 178 -11.73 -8.20 6.02
C GLU A 178 -12.48 -8.78 4.81
N ILE A 179 -12.21 -10.03 4.52
CA ILE A 179 -12.82 -10.77 3.41
C ILE A 179 -13.76 -11.80 4.01
N ASP A 180 -15.06 -11.49 4.00
CA ASP A 180 -16.08 -12.38 4.55
C ASP A 180 -16.48 -13.49 3.55
N ASP A 181 -16.32 -13.24 2.25
CA ASP A 181 -16.65 -14.18 1.17
C ASP A 181 -15.46 -14.37 0.21
N GLU A 182 -14.62 -15.36 0.53
CA GLU A 182 -13.47 -15.75 -0.27
C GLU A 182 -13.87 -16.24 -1.67
N ALA A 183 -15.04 -16.87 -1.82
CA ALA A 183 -15.50 -17.40 -3.10
C ALA A 183 -15.91 -16.28 -4.06
N ALA A 184 -16.67 -15.29 -3.57
CA ALA A 184 -17.05 -14.11 -4.33
C ALA A 184 -15.84 -13.27 -4.74
N VAL A 185 -14.87 -13.07 -3.83
CA VAL A 185 -13.63 -12.35 -4.15
C VAL A 185 -12.85 -13.06 -5.26
N ARG A 186 -12.67 -14.38 -5.16
CA ARG A 186 -12.00 -15.17 -6.22
C ARG A 186 -12.74 -15.12 -7.55
N ALA A 187 -14.07 -15.18 -7.54
CA ALA A 187 -14.88 -15.07 -8.75
C ALA A 187 -14.71 -13.70 -9.42
N ASN A 188 -14.77 -12.61 -8.65
CA ASN A 188 -14.59 -11.26 -9.16
C ASN A 188 -13.17 -11.03 -9.71
N ILE A 189 -12.14 -11.56 -9.05
CA ILE A 189 -10.77 -11.51 -9.56
C ILE A 189 -10.66 -12.25 -10.89
N LYS A 190 -11.26 -13.44 -11.00
CA LYS A 190 -11.26 -14.21 -12.25
C LYS A 190 -11.90 -13.42 -13.39
N ILE A 191 -13.06 -12.81 -13.16
CA ILE A 191 -13.72 -11.94 -14.17
C ILE A 191 -12.80 -10.80 -14.60
N ASN A 192 -12.18 -10.09 -13.64
CA ASN A 192 -11.26 -9.01 -13.95
C ASN A 192 -10.04 -9.48 -14.77
N VAL A 193 -9.50 -10.66 -14.46
CA VAL A 193 -8.37 -11.24 -15.20
C VAL A 193 -8.79 -11.57 -16.63
N ASP A 194 -9.93 -12.24 -16.80
CA ASP A 194 -10.47 -12.63 -18.11
C ASP A 194 -10.75 -11.39 -18.97
N GLU A 195 -11.36 -10.33 -18.41
CA GLU A 195 -11.61 -9.07 -19.12
C GLU A 195 -10.34 -8.29 -19.49
N ILE A 196 -9.32 -8.27 -18.62
CA ILE A 196 -8.11 -7.44 -18.83
C ILE A 196 -7.06 -8.15 -19.70
N LEU A 197 -6.98 -9.48 -19.63
CA LEU A 197 -5.86 -10.27 -20.15
C LEU A 197 -6.28 -11.42 -21.10
N GLY A 198 -7.56 -11.82 -21.11
CA GLY A 198 -8.03 -13.00 -21.84
C GLY A 198 -7.55 -14.32 -21.20
N ASP A 199 -7.81 -15.44 -21.89
CA ASP A 199 -7.66 -16.81 -21.33
C ASP A 199 -6.22 -17.23 -20.95
N ASP A 200 -5.17 -16.54 -21.44
CA ASP A 200 -3.76 -16.82 -21.12
C ASP A 200 -2.97 -15.57 -20.73
N VAL A 201 -2.97 -15.28 -19.43
CA VAL A 201 -2.27 -14.18 -18.76
C VAL A 201 -0.77 -14.14 -19.08
N TYR A 202 -0.10 -15.30 -19.05
CA TYR A 202 1.36 -15.34 -19.17
C TYR A 202 1.79 -15.14 -20.62
N ALA A 203 1.05 -15.70 -21.58
CA ALA A 203 1.28 -15.42 -23.00
C ALA A 203 1.03 -13.94 -23.33
N ALA A 204 -0.05 -13.34 -22.80
CA ALA A 204 -0.38 -11.93 -23.01
C ALA A 204 0.70 -10.99 -22.43
N LEU A 205 1.18 -11.26 -21.21
CA LEU A 205 2.24 -10.48 -20.57
C LEU A 205 3.58 -10.63 -21.30
N LYS A 206 3.93 -11.85 -21.75
CA LYS A 206 5.15 -12.10 -22.53
C LYS A 206 5.12 -11.37 -23.87
N ALA A 207 4.01 -11.45 -24.61
CA ALA A 207 3.83 -10.74 -25.87
C ALA A 207 3.91 -9.21 -25.70
N ARG A 208 3.34 -8.66 -24.63
CA ARG A 208 3.47 -7.23 -24.28
C ARG A 208 4.92 -6.84 -23.97
N LYS A 209 5.67 -7.68 -23.26
CA LYS A 209 7.09 -7.44 -22.94
C LYS A 209 7.95 -7.44 -24.20
N GLU A 210 7.71 -8.38 -25.12
CA GLU A 210 8.41 -8.48 -26.41
C GLU A 210 8.11 -7.28 -27.32
N LYS A 211 6.84 -6.90 -27.45
CA LYS A 211 6.41 -5.70 -28.21
C LYS A 211 7.00 -4.40 -27.63
N ARG A 212 7.18 -4.32 -26.31
CA ARG A 212 7.79 -3.14 -25.68
C ARG A 212 9.30 -3.09 -25.93
N ARG A 213 9.98 -4.24 -25.89
CA ARG A 213 11.42 -4.35 -26.17
C ARG A 213 11.75 -3.93 -27.61
N SER A 214 10.85 -4.17 -28.56
CA SER A 214 11.02 -3.70 -29.95
C SER A 214 10.74 -2.20 -30.12
N LEU A 215 9.92 -1.58 -29.26
CA LEU A 215 9.62 -0.14 -29.31
C LEU A 215 10.70 0.74 -28.62
N LEU A 216 11.40 0.19 -27.63
CA LEU A 216 12.47 0.85 -26.87
C LEU A 216 13.83 0.68 -27.58
N ASN A 217 14.06 1.45 -28.65
CA ASN A 217 15.41 1.60 -29.22
C ASN A 217 16.16 2.68 -28.42
N ARG A 218 17.47 2.45 -28.19
CA ARG A 218 18.43 3.37 -27.57
C ARG A 218 18.20 4.83 -27.94
N LYS A 219 18.03 5.16 -29.23
CA LYS A 219 17.78 6.53 -29.70
C LYS A 219 16.53 7.20 -29.09
N LYS A 220 15.46 6.44 -28.86
CA LYS A 220 14.22 6.96 -28.25
C LYS A 220 14.39 7.13 -26.74
N ILE A 221 15.15 6.25 -26.09
CA ILE A 221 15.48 6.34 -24.67
C ILE A 221 16.35 7.58 -24.42
N ASP A 222 17.40 7.77 -25.22
CA ASP A 222 18.31 8.91 -25.08
C ASP A 222 17.57 10.23 -25.29
N ARG A 223 16.70 10.30 -26.30
CA ARG A 223 15.83 11.46 -26.52
C ARG A 223 14.91 11.75 -25.34
N ALA A 224 14.29 10.74 -24.75
CA ALA A 224 13.41 10.91 -23.59
C ALA A 224 14.18 11.36 -22.34
N LEU A 225 15.42 10.87 -22.14
CA LEU A 225 16.31 11.31 -21.06
C LEU A 225 16.76 12.75 -21.27
N GLU A 226 17.03 13.16 -22.51
CA GLU A 226 17.45 14.50 -22.87
C GLU A 226 16.31 15.52 -22.75
N GLU A 227 15.09 15.15 -23.16
CA GLU A 227 13.87 15.94 -22.91
C GLU A 227 13.62 16.08 -21.40
N ARG A 228 13.81 15.01 -20.61
CA ARG A 228 13.69 15.07 -19.14
C ARG A 228 14.69 16.04 -18.53
N ARG A 229 15.98 16.00 -18.93
CA ARG A 229 17.02 16.93 -18.47
C ARG A 229 16.68 18.39 -18.80
N LYS A 230 16.16 18.64 -20.00
CA LYS A 230 15.72 19.98 -20.44
C LYS A 230 14.57 20.51 -19.58
N CYS A 231 13.65 19.65 -19.15
CA CYS A 231 12.52 20.04 -18.31
C CYS A 231 12.86 20.16 -16.81
N SER A 232 13.87 19.43 -16.31
CA SER A 232 14.26 19.47 -14.88
C SER A 232 15.17 20.65 -14.51
N GLY A 233 15.50 21.54 -15.46
CA GLY A 233 16.24 22.78 -15.17
C GLY A 233 17.74 22.62 -14.96
N ASP A 234 18.27 21.39 -14.98
CA ASP A 234 19.70 21.12 -14.97
C ASP A 234 20.32 21.52 -16.32
N ARG A 235 20.68 22.80 -16.44
CA ARG A 235 21.66 23.22 -17.45
C ARG A 235 23.07 22.91 -16.92
N PRO A 236 23.98 22.44 -17.78
CA PRO A 236 25.36 22.13 -17.40
C PRO A 236 26.09 23.36 -16.84
#